data_AF-A0A135WRD5-F1
#
_entry.id   AF-A0A135WRD5-F1
#
_cell.length_a   1.000
_cell.length_b   1.000
_cell.length_c   1.000
_cell.angle_alpha   90.00
_cell.angle_beta   90.00
_cell.angle_gamma   90.00
#
_symmetry.space_group_name_H-M   'P 1'
#
loop_
_entity.id
_entity.type
_entity.pdbx_description
1 polymer ?
#
loop_
_entity_poly.entity_id
_entity_poly.type
_entity_poly.pdbx_seq_one_letter_code
_entity_poly.pdbx_strand_id
1 'polypeptide(L)'
;MKKLLANLFYFAGALAWTYGFQWILVLWVGSVRFTAAGAPPGDIGIGSKLIYSIGVPLFHFFFLTILFLLYRFILNEFSIELKKVVPIIFNAMITLYIMWRLVYVVFDYHL
;
A
#
# COMPACT_ATOMS: atom_id res chain seq x y z
N MET A 1 11.95 26.07 -15.08
CA MET A 1 11.35 26.11 -13.71
C MET A 1 9.97 25.47 -13.62
N LYS A 2 8.98 25.83 -14.46
CA LYS A 2 7.60 25.28 -14.37
C LYS A 2 7.52 23.73 -14.41
N LYS A 3 8.28 23.08 -15.31
CA LYS A 3 8.35 21.60 -15.39
C LYS A 3 8.98 20.94 -14.16
N LEU A 4 10.02 21.54 -13.58
CA LEU A 4 10.67 21.05 -12.37
C LEU A 4 9.72 21.11 -11.17
N LEU A 5 9.02 22.23 -11.02
CA LEU A 5 8.00 22.43 -9.98
C LEU A 5 6.85 21.42 -10.12
N ALA A 6 6.34 21.23 -11.34
CA ALA A 6 5.31 20.22 -11.62
C ALA A 6 5.78 18.79 -11.26
N ASN A 7 7.03 18.44 -11.58
CA ASN A 7 7.61 17.14 -11.24
C ASN A 7 7.84 16.97 -9.73
N LEU A 8 8.21 18.03 -9.01
CA LEU A 8 8.36 18.00 -7.56
C LEU A 8 7.01 17.82 -6.85
N PHE A 9 6.00 18.59 -7.26
CA PHE A 9 4.64 18.42 -6.76
C PHE A 9 4.10 17.01 -7.06
N TYR A 10 4.41 16.47 -8.25
CA TYR A 10 4.12 15.08 -8.60
C TYR A 10 4.72 14.09 -7.61
N PHE A 11 6.04 14.16 -7.38
CA PHE A 11 6.72 13.22 -6.50
C PHE A 11 6.24 13.35 -5.05
N ALA A 12 6.05 14.58 -4.56
CA ALA A 12 5.55 14.83 -3.22
C ALA A 12 4.12 14.29 -3.03
N GLY A 13 3.22 14.54 -3.98
CA GLY A 13 1.85 14.04 -3.94
C GLY A 13 1.79 12.52 -4.02
N ALA A 14 2.56 11.91 -4.92
CA ALA A 14 2.65 10.47 -5.05
C ALA A 14 3.21 9.82 -3.77
N LEU A 15 4.25 10.40 -3.16
CA LEU A 15 4.81 9.92 -1.88
C LEU A 15 3.81 10.07 -0.74
N ALA A 16 3.19 11.24 -0.58
CA ALA A 16 2.23 11.49 0.48
C ALA A 16 1.02 10.55 0.37
N TRP A 17 0.50 10.35 -0.83
CA TRP A 17 -0.60 9.42 -1.06
C TRP A 17 -0.21 7.98 -0.75
N THR A 18 0.91 7.51 -1.30
CA THR A 18 1.37 6.13 -1.10
C THR A 18 1.66 5.84 0.37
N TYR A 19 2.38 6.74 1.04
CA TYR A 19 2.77 6.55 2.44
C TYR A 19 1.58 6.73 3.40
N GLY A 20 0.69 7.68 3.10
CA GLY A 20 -0.55 7.89 3.85
C GLY A 20 -1.46 6.67 3.78
N PHE A 21 -1.72 6.15 2.58
CA PHE A 21 -2.52 4.92 2.40
C PHE A 21 -1.87 3.71 3.05
N GLN A 22 -0.54 3.59 2.96
CA GLN A 22 0.20 2.54 3.65
C GLN A 22 -0.01 2.58 5.17
N TRP A 23 0.06 3.76 5.80
CA TRP A 23 -0.18 3.88 7.24
C TRP A 23 -1.62 3.57 7.62
N ILE A 24 -2.60 4.01 6.82
CA ILE A 24 -4.01 3.64 7.03
C ILE A 24 -4.17 2.12 7.00
N LEU A 25 -3.54 1.43 6.05
CA LEU A 25 -3.57 -0.04 5.96
C LEU A 25 -2.92 -0.72 7.16
N VAL A 26 -1.74 -0.25 7.58
CA VAL A 26 -1.04 -0.82 8.74
C VAL A 26 -1.87 -0.64 10.00
N LEU A 27 -2.45 0.54 10.22
CA LEU A 27 -3.31 0.82 11.37
C LEU A 27 -4.61 0.01 11.32
N TRP A 28 -5.24 -0.08 10.15
CA TRP A 28 -6.46 -0.86 9.97
C TRP A 28 -6.23 -2.35 10.22
N VAL A 29 -5.22 -2.96 9.60
CA VAL A 29 -4.90 -4.39 9.83
C VAL A 29 -4.45 -4.63 11.26
N GLY A 30 -3.65 -3.72 11.84
CA GLY A 30 -3.29 -3.77 13.26
C GLY A 30 -4.51 -3.74 14.18
N SER A 31 -5.53 -2.94 13.84
CA SER A 31 -6.77 -2.84 14.62
C SER A 31 -7.59 -4.14 14.63
N VAL A 32 -7.48 -4.98 13.59
CA VAL A 32 -8.21 -6.27 13.50
C VAL A 32 -7.83 -7.20 14.65
N ARG A 33 -6.60 -7.12 15.19
CA ARG A 33 -6.20 -7.92 16.36
C ARG A 33 -7.05 -7.61 17.59
N PHE A 34 -7.65 -6.43 17.67
CA PHE A 34 -8.51 -6.01 18.78
C PHE A 34 -9.99 -6.27 18.52
N THR A 35 -10.36 -6.87 17.39
CA THR A 35 -11.77 -7.19 17.05
C THR A 35 -12.24 -8.56 17.53
N ALA A 36 -11.37 -9.33 18.21
CA ALA A 36 -11.75 -10.62 18.78
C ALA A 36 -12.72 -10.42 19.97
N ALA A 37 -14.01 -10.58 19.72
CA ALA A 37 -15.05 -10.48 20.74
C ALA A 37 -15.02 -11.73 21.63
N GLY A 38 -14.27 -11.65 22.75
CA GLY A 38 -14.23 -12.69 23.78
C GLY A 38 -13.07 -13.69 23.69
N ALA A 39 -12.10 -13.45 22.80
CA ALA A 39 -10.88 -14.27 22.68
C ALA A 39 -9.62 -13.39 22.75
N PRO A 40 -8.43 -13.96 22.98
CA PRO A 40 -7.18 -13.20 23.01
C PRO A 40 -6.96 -12.41 21.71
N PRO A 41 -6.29 -11.24 21.75
CA PRO A 41 -5.99 -10.47 20.56
C PRO A 41 -5.25 -11.32 19.51
N GLY A 42 -5.71 -11.28 18.26
CA GLY A 42 -5.13 -12.10 17.18
C GLY A 42 -5.75 -13.51 17.03
N ASP A 43 -6.70 -13.90 17.88
CA ASP A 43 -7.48 -15.13 17.72
C ASP A 43 -8.61 -14.95 16.67
N ILE A 44 -8.18 -14.66 15.44
CA ILE A 44 -9.03 -14.62 14.26
C ILE A 44 -8.75 -15.87 13.42
N GLY A 45 -9.77 -16.38 12.71
CA GLY A 45 -9.62 -17.59 11.90
C GLY A 45 -8.51 -17.49 10.85
N ILE A 46 -7.88 -18.62 10.50
CA ILE A 46 -6.77 -18.68 9.54
C ILE A 46 -7.10 -17.99 8.20
N GLY A 47 -8.32 -18.15 7.71
CA GLY A 47 -8.79 -17.48 6.49
C GLY A 47 -8.75 -15.95 6.63
N SER A 48 -9.23 -15.41 7.75
CA SER A 48 -9.14 -13.98 8.05
C SER A 48 -7.68 -13.53 8.15
N LYS A 49 -6.82 -14.32 8.80
CA LYS A 49 -5.38 -14.02 8.88
C LYS A 49 -4.76 -13.82 7.49
N LEU A 50 -5.02 -14.75 6.56
CA LEU A 50 -4.52 -14.69 5.18
C LEU A 50 -5.11 -13.50 4.38
N ILE A 51 -6.40 -13.20 4.56
CA ILE A 51 -7.03 -12.04 3.92
C ILE A 51 -6.33 -10.75 4.36
N TYR A 52 -6.10 -10.57 5.66
CA TYR A 52 -5.50 -9.34 6.17
C TYR A 52 -3.98 -9.25 5.93
N SER A 53 -3.26 -10.36 5.92
CA SER A 53 -1.81 -10.36 5.73
C SER A 53 -1.36 -10.40 4.26
N ILE A 54 -2.17 -10.95 3.35
CA ILE A 54 -1.83 -11.11 1.92
C ILE A 54 -2.89 -10.46 1.03
N GLY A 55 -4.16 -10.77 1.24
CA GLY A 55 -5.26 -10.29 0.39
C GLY A 55 -5.37 -8.76 0.35
N VAL A 56 -5.36 -8.10 1.51
CA VAL A 56 -5.45 -6.65 1.64
C VAL A 56 -4.22 -5.95 1.02
N PRO A 57 -2.96 -6.37 1.29
CA PRO A 57 -1.80 -5.85 0.57
C PRO A 57 -1.85 -6.06 -0.94
N LEU A 58 -2.32 -7.21 -1.44
CA LEU A 58 -2.50 -7.43 -2.89
C LEU A 58 -3.54 -6.47 -3.47
N PHE A 59 -4.69 -6.33 -2.81
CA PHE A 59 -5.71 -5.38 -3.23
C PHE A 59 -5.15 -3.96 -3.32
N HIS A 60 -4.37 -3.53 -2.32
CA HIS A 60 -3.71 -2.24 -2.34
C HIS A 60 -2.73 -2.10 -3.49
N PHE A 61 -1.93 -3.12 -3.78
CA PHE A 61 -1.03 -3.14 -4.92
C PHE A 61 -1.78 -2.89 -6.24
N PHE A 62 -2.85 -3.64 -6.49
CA PHE A 62 -3.65 -3.48 -7.71
C PHE A 62 -4.31 -2.11 -7.76
N PHE A 63 -4.90 -1.65 -6.65
CA PHE A 63 -5.56 -0.36 -6.55
C PHE A 63 -4.61 0.81 -6.86
N LEU A 64 -3.44 0.86 -6.21
CA LEU A 64 -2.43 1.88 -6.49
C LEU A 64 -1.89 1.79 -7.90
N THR A 65 -1.67 0.58 -8.43
CA THR A 65 -1.19 0.41 -9.81
C THR A 65 -2.19 0.99 -10.81
N ILE A 66 -3.49 0.71 -10.63
CA ILE A 66 -4.55 1.26 -11.47
C ILE A 66 -4.59 2.79 -11.35
N LEU A 67 -4.56 3.35 -10.14
CA LEU A 67 -4.53 4.80 -9.93
C LEU A 67 -3.32 5.45 -10.60
N PHE A 68 -2.13 4.87 -10.48
CA PHE A 68 -0.93 5.37 -11.14
C PHE A 68 -1.06 5.33 -12.67
N LEU A 69 -1.64 4.27 -13.22
CA LEU A 69 -1.88 4.15 -14.66
C LEU A 69 -2.90 5.19 -15.15
N LEU A 70 -4.00 5.40 -14.43
CA LEU A 70 -4.99 6.44 -14.73
C LEU A 70 -4.37 7.84 -14.64
N TYR A 71 -3.63 8.11 -13.58
CA TYR A 71 -2.97 9.41 -13.39
C TYR A 71 -1.90 9.70 -14.44
N ARG A 72 -1.23 8.66 -14.97
CA ARG A 72 -0.30 8.83 -16.09
C ARG A 72 -1.00 9.44 -17.32
N PHE A 73 -2.26 9.09 -17.60
CA PHE A 73 -2.98 9.70 -18.73
C PHE A 73 -3.06 11.22 -18.58
N ILE A 74 -3.34 11.70 -17.36
CA ILE A 74 -3.36 13.14 -17.04
C ILE A 74 -1.97 13.75 -17.24
N LEU A 75 -0.89 13.08 -16.82
CA LEU A 75 0.47 13.59 -16.95
C LEU A 75 0.97 13.69 -18.39
N ASN A 76 0.48 12.83 -19.28
CA ASN A 76 0.80 12.91 -20.70
C ASN A 76 0.32 14.25 -21.30
N GLU A 77 -0.81 14.80 -20.84
CA GLU A 77 -1.32 16.13 -21.25
C GLU A 77 -0.32 17.26 -20.91
N PHE A 78 0.49 17.07 -19.86
CA PHE A 78 1.51 18.03 -19.45
C PHE A 78 2.90 17.76 -20.05
N SER A 79 3.00 16.83 -21.02
CA SER A 79 4.27 16.38 -21.62
C SER A 79 5.28 15.85 -20.58
N ILE A 80 4.78 15.23 -19.50
CA ILE A 80 5.61 14.58 -18.48
C ILE A 80 5.65 13.08 -18.79
N GLU A 81 6.80 12.60 -19.27
CA GLU A 81 6.99 11.19 -19.61
C GLU A 81 7.50 10.40 -18.40
N LEU A 82 6.60 9.62 -17.79
CA LEU A 82 6.94 8.72 -16.70
C LEU A 82 6.95 7.26 -17.15
N LYS A 83 8.08 6.57 -16.96
CA LYS A 83 8.22 5.14 -17.27
C LYS A 83 7.36 4.34 -16.28
N LYS A 84 6.35 3.58 -16.77
CA LYS A 84 5.41 2.80 -15.93
C LYS A 84 6.12 1.83 -15.00
N VAL A 85 7.27 1.32 -15.44
CA VAL A 85 8.07 0.34 -14.72
C VAL A 85 8.50 0.85 -13.34
N VAL A 86 8.82 2.15 -13.23
CA VAL A 86 9.31 2.72 -11.97
C VAL A 86 8.28 2.64 -10.84
N PRO A 87 7.07 3.21 -10.95
CA PRO A 87 6.07 3.13 -9.87
C PRO A 87 5.61 1.70 -9.60
N ILE A 88 5.57 0.82 -10.62
CA ILE A 88 5.20 -0.59 -10.44
C ILE A 88 6.23 -1.32 -9.57
N ILE A 89 7.53 -1.15 -9.84
CA ILE A 89 8.59 -1.77 -9.03
C ILE A 89 8.54 -1.27 -7.59
N PHE A 90 8.40 0.04 -7.37
CA PHE A 90 8.28 0.60 -6.03
C PHE A 90 7.05 0.06 -5.29
N ASN A 91 5.90 0.03 -5.96
CA ASN A 91 4.67 -0.51 -5.38
C ASN A 91 4.82 -2.00 -5.03
N ALA A 92 5.50 -2.78 -5.86
CA ALA A 92 5.76 -4.19 -5.60
C ALA A 92 6.65 -4.39 -4.36
N MET A 93 7.76 -3.64 -4.27
CA MET A 93 8.66 -3.71 -3.10
C MET A 93 7.94 -3.32 -1.80
N ILE A 94 7.16 -2.24 -1.82
CA ILE A 94 6.38 -1.79 -0.67
C ILE A 94 5.34 -2.84 -0.28
N THR A 95 4.65 -3.43 -1.25
CA THR A 95 3.64 -4.46 -1.00
C THR A 95 4.27 -5.69 -0.35
N LEU A 96 5.40 -6.19 -0.87
CA LEU A 96 6.12 -7.31 -0.28
C LEU A 96 6.57 -7.00 1.16
N TYR A 97 7.05 -5.77 1.40
CA TYR A 97 7.42 -5.33 2.75
C TYR A 97 6.22 -5.31 3.71
N ILE A 98 5.07 -4.80 3.26
CA ILE A 98 3.84 -4.76 4.06
C ILE A 98 3.35 -6.18 4.34
N MET A 99 3.31 -7.05 3.33
CA MET A 99 2.94 -8.46 3.51
C MET A 99 3.81 -9.13 4.56
N TRP A 100 5.13 -8.98 4.42
CA TRP A 100 6.09 -9.49 5.39
C TRP A 100 5.72 -9.02 6.80
N ARG A 101 5.63 -7.71 7.03
CA ARG A 101 5.31 -7.12 8.35
C ARG A 101 3.96 -7.60 8.89
N LEU A 102 2.92 -7.62 8.08
CA LEU A 102 1.58 -8.00 8.51
C LEU A 102 1.45 -9.48 8.80
N VAL A 103 2.17 -10.36 8.08
CA VAL A 103 2.22 -11.79 8.43
C VAL A 103 2.74 -11.96 9.85
N TYR A 104 3.83 -11.30 10.24
CA TYR A 104 4.32 -11.37 11.63
C TYR A 104 3.30 -10.86 12.64
N VAL A 105 2.65 -9.74 12.33
CA VAL A 105 1.69 -9.10 13.24
C VAL A 105 0.43 -9.95 13.42
N VAL A 106 -0.10 -10.52 12.34
CA VAL A 106 -1.41 -11.21 12.33
C VAL A 106 -1.30 -12.68 12.78
N PHE A 107 -0.14 -13.31 12.55
CA PHE A 107 0.15 -14.67 13.01
C PHE A 107 0.85 -14.71 14.37
N ASP A 108 1.09 -13.56 15.01
CA ASP A 108 1.77 -13.44 16.30
C ASP A 108 3.16 -14.11 16.30
N TYR A 109 3.84 -14.09 15.15
CA TYR A 109 5.21 -14.57 15.09
C TYR A 109 6.12 -13.58 15.81
N HIS A 110 6.79 -14.05 16.86
CA HIS A 110 7.85 -13.31 17.52
C HIS A 110 9.11 -13.36 16.65
N LEU A 111 9.66 -12.19 16.32
CA LEU A 111 11.00 -12.01 15.75
C LEU A 111 12.00 -11.78 16.87
#